data_AF-A0A9N7NFV2-F1
#
_entry.id   AF-A0A9N7NFV2-F1
#
_cell.length_a   1.000
_cell.length_b   1.000
_cell.length_c   1.000
_cell.angle_alpha   90.00
_cell.angle_beta   90.00
_cell.angle_gamma   90.00
#
_symmetry.space_group_name_H-M   'P 1'
#
loop_
_entity.id
_entity.type
_entity.pdbx_description
1 polymer ?
#
loop_
_entity_poly.entity_id
_entity_poly.type
_entity_poly.pdbx_seq_one_letter_code
_entity_poly.pdbx_strand_id
1 'polypeptide(L)'
;MARSYQNLLLLSLYAVVIVSSLSPLSRGAKKPVGVARKEDIPYIKCQVCEKLASQLNLQVQAKQAEISPRKISEYQIIEIAENVCNLKKKEADWILKIDIVEQGDKLKLVEQDSEGQCNSECKTVERACQEVRLVQKILLSTAID
;
A
#
# COMPACT_ATOMS: atom_id res chain seq x y z
N MET A 1 -20.46 -3.16 58.85
CA MET A 1 -19.84 -2.45 57.71
C MET A 1 -19.03 -3.38 56.78
N ALA A 2 -18.16 -4.26 57.29
CA ALA A 2 -17.31 -5.14 56.44
C ALA A 2 -18.07 -6.08 55.46
N ARG A 3 -19.19 -6.70 55.89
CA ARG A 3 -20.00 -7.59 55.03
C ARG A 3 -20.68 -6.88 53.86
N SER A 4 -21.06 -5.60 54.04
CA SER A 4 -21.66 -4.79 52.99
C SER A 4 -20.62 -4.41 51.93
N TYR A 5 -19.39 -4.09 52.35
CA TYR A 5 -18.28 -3.80 51.44
C TYR A 5 -17.84 -5.03 50.63
N GLN A 6 -17.84 -6.22 51.26
CA GLN A 6 -17.49 -7.47 50.58
C GLN A 6 -18.53 -7.88 49.54
N ASN A 7 -19.82 -7.70 49.83
CA ASN A 7 -20.88 -7.93 48.85
C ASN A 7 -20.85 -6.92 47.70
N LEU A 8 -20.51 -5.65 47.99
CA LEU A 8 -20.35 -4.61 46.96
C LEU A 8 -19.16 -4.91 46.02
N LEU A 9 -18.04 -5.38 46.59
CA LEU A 9 -16.87 -5.81 45.82
C LEU A 9 -17.19 -7.03 44.95
N LEU A 10 -17.88 -8.03 45.48
CA LEU A 10 -18.30 -9.21 44.71
C LEU A 10 -19.23 -8.86 43.56
N LEU A 11 -20.18 -7.94 43.77
CA LEU A 11 -21.08 -7.45 42.72
C LEU A 11 -20.30 -6.68 41.64
N SER A 12 -19.32 -5.87 42.02
CA SER A 12 -18.49 -5.14 41.05
C SER A 12 -17.63 -6.09 40.19
N LEU A 13 -17.05 -7.13 40.78
CA LEU A 13 -16.28 -8.14 40.06
C LEU A 13 -17.16 -8.93 39.09
N TYR A 14 -18.37 -9.29 39.50
CA TYR A 14 -19.30 -10.03 38.65
C TYR A 14 -19.76 -9.20 37.44
N ALA A 15 -20.00 -7.90 37.63
CA ALA A 15 -20.35 -6.99 36.54
C ALA A 15 -19.23 -6.87 35.48
N VAL A 16 -17.96 -6.82 35.90
CA VAL A 16 -16.81 -6.74 34.99
C VAL A 16 -16.66 -7.99 34.12
N VAL A 17 -16.92 -9.18 34.68
CA VAL A 17 -16.85 -10.45 33.94
C VAL A 17 -17.96 -10.54 32.87
N ILE A 18 -19.16 -10.07 33.19
CA ILE A 18 -20.28 -10.04 32.23
C ILE A 18 -19.97 -9.07 31.08
N VAL A 19 -19.50 -7.85 31.37
CA VAL A 19 -19.15 -6.88 30.31
C VAL A 19 -18.04 -7.42 29.40
N SER A 20 -17.05 -8.11 29.95
CA SER A 20 -15.93 -8.67 29.19
C SER A 20 -16.37 -9.77 28.21
N SER A 21 -17.35 -10.59 28.61
CA SER A 21 -17.87 -11.71 27.81
C SER A 21 -18.88 -11.32 26.73
N LEU A 22 -19.43 -10.10 26.80
CA LEU A 22 -20.32 -9.55 25.76
C LEU A 22 -19.58 -8.82 24.64
N SER A 23 -18.25 -8.75 24.69
CA SER A 23 -17.45 -8.20 23.59
C SER A 23 -17.64 -9.07 22.35
N PRO A 24 -18.25 -8.59 21.25
CA PRO A 24 -18.32 -9.37 20.03
C PRO A 24 -16.89 -9.65 19.59
N LEU A 25 -16.53 -10.93 19.60
CA LEU A 25 -15.26 -11.43 19.13
C LEU A 25 -15.22 -11.17 17.61
N SER A 26 -14.79 -9.97 17.22
CA SER A 26 -14.62 -9.56 15.82
C SER A 26 -13.48 -10.36 15.23
N ARG A 27 -13.78 -11.60 14.83
CA ARG A 27 -12.93 -12.38 13.92
C ARG A 27 -13.06 -11.69 12.57
N GLY A 28 -12.22 -10.68 12.36
CA GLY A 28 -11.99 -10.14 11.03
C GLY A 28 -11.53 -11.29 10.14
N ALA A 29 -12.45 -11.85 9.35
CA ALA A 29 -12.10 -12.76 8.28
C ALA A 29 -11.09 -12.02 7.41
N LYS A 30 -9.85 -12.51 7.36
CA LYS A 30 -8.85 -11.98 6.43
C LYS A 30 -9.45 -12.19 5.03
N LYS A 31 -9.93 -11.11 4.43
CA LYS A 31 -10.42 -11.14 3.05
C LYS A 31 -9.33 -11.75 2.17
N PRO A 32 -9.70 -12.59 1.18
CA PRO A 32 -8.73 -13.20 0.30
C PRO A 32 -7.85 -12.12 -0.34
N VAL A 33 -6.54 -12.35 -0.34
CA VAL A 33 -5.58 -11.49 -1.02
C VAL A 33 -6.00 -11.42 -2.49
N GLY A 34 -6.25 -10.21 -3.00
CA GLY A 34 -6.64 -10.03 -4.39
C GLY A 34 -5.61 -10.65 -5.34
N VAL A 35 -6.10 -11.18 -6.46
CA VAL A 35 -5.26 -11.70 -7.54
C VAL A 35 -5.29 -10.69 -8.68
N ALA A 36 -4.14 -10.44 -9.30
CA ALA A 36 -4.03 -9.55 -10.45
C ALA A 36 -4.82 -10.11 -11.65
N ARG A 37 -5.63 -9.25 -12.28
CA ARG A 37 -6.28 -9.52 -13.57
C ARG A 37 -5.28 -9.26 -14.69
N LYS A 38 -4.76 -10.32 -15.31
CA LYS A 38 -3.69 -10.21 -16.31
C LYS A 38 -4.19 -9.65 -17.63
N GLU A 39 -5.46 -9.88 -17.92
CA GLU A 39 -6.21 -9.38 -19.07
C GLU A 39 -6.29 -7.85 -19.13
N ASP A 40 -6.26 -7.17 -17.97
CA ASP A 40 -6.36 -5.71 -17.89
C ASP A 40 -5.00 -5.02 -18.14
N ILE A 41 -3.89 -5.72 -17.92
CA ILE A 41 -2.52 -5.17 -17.98
C ILE A 41 -2.23 -4.44 -19.31
N PRO A 42 -2.55 -5.00 -20.50
CA PRO A 42 -2.27 -4.33 -21.77
C PRO A 42 -2.92 -2.94 -21.89
N TYR A 43 -4.08 -2.74 -21.27
CA TYR A 43 -4.86 -1.50 -21.37
C TYR A 43 -4.39 -0.41 -20.39
N ILE A 44 -3.77 -0.80 -19.28
CA ILE A 44 -3.29 0.14 -18.25
C ILE A 44 -1.78 0.39 -18.29
N LYS A 45 -1.01 -0.45 -19.02
CA LYS A 45 0.48 -0.45 -18.99
C LYS A 45 1.11 0.93 -19.21
N CYS A 46 0.58 1.72 -20.15
CA CYS A 46 1.09 3.06 -20.42
C CYS A 46 0.86 4.01 -19.24
N GLN A 47 -0.36 4.05 -18.70
CA GLN A 47 -0.71 4.88 -17.54
C GLN A 47 0.12 4.50 -16.30
N VAL A 48 0.36 3.20 -16.11
CA VAL A 48 1.25 2.71 -15.04
C VAL A 48 2.70 3.16 -15.25
N CYS A 49 3.20 3.16 -16.50
CA CYS A 49 4.54 3.65 -16.82
C CYS A 49 4.72 5.13 -16.47
N GLU A 50 3.75 5.97 -16.86
CA GLU A 50 3.75 7.41 -16.57
C GLU A 50 3.73 7.68 -15.06
N LYS A 51 2.85 7.00 -14.31
CA LYS A 51 2.80 7.10 -12.85
C LYS A 51 4.09 6.59 -12.21
N LEU A 52 4.64 5.45 -12.65
CA LEU A 52 5.90 4.91 -12.15
C LEU A 52 7.06 5.91 -12.34
N ALA A 53 7.20 6.49 -13.52
CA ALA A 53 8.24 7.48 -13.79
C ALA A 53 8.10 8.72 -12.88
N SER A 54 6.87 9.20 -12.69
CA SER A 54 6.57 10.29 -11.76
C SER A 54 6.95 9.95 -10.32
N GLN A 55 6.56 8.75 -9.85
CA GLN A 55 6.82 8.30 -8.48
C GLN A 55 8.31 8.10 -8.19
N LEU A 56 9.07 7.54 -9.14
CA LEU A 56 10.52 7.45 -9.04
C LEU A 56 11.16 8.83 -8.83
N ASN A 57 10.77 9.81 -9.66
CA ASN A 57 11.30 11.17 -9.56
C ASN A 57 10.93 11.82 -8.21
N LEU A 58 9.65 11.77 -7.83
CA LEU A 58 9.17 12.34 -6.57
C LEU A 58 9.88 11.75 -5.35
N GLN A 59 10.04 10.42 -5.30
CA GLN A 59 10.68 9.75 -4.16
C GLN A 59 12.19 10.03 -4.10
N VAL A 60 12.87 10.11 -5.25
CA VAL A 60 14.29 10.53 -5.30
C VAL A 60 14.45 11.97 -4.83
N GLN A 61 13.59 12.89 -5.26
CA GLN A 61 13.62 14.29 -4.81
C GLN A 61 13.33 14.41 -3.30
N ALA A 62 12.31 13.70 -2.81
CA ALA A 62 11.97 13.67 -1.40
C ALA A 62 13.15 13.14 -0.57
N LYS A 63 13.83 12.08 -1.05
CA LYS A 63 15.01 11.55 -0.38
C LYS A 63 16.17 12.54 -0.39
N GLN A 64 16.42 13.22 -1.50
CA GLN A 64 17.45 14.24 -1.61
C GLN A 64 17.19 15.44 -0.67
N ALA A 65 15.93 15.83 -0.48
CA ALA A 65 15.55 16.86 0.48
C ALA A 65 15.80 16.41 1.94
N GLU A 66 15.47 15.16 2.28
CA GLU A 66 15.67 14.57 3.61
C GLU A 66 17.15 14.54 4.04
N ILE A 67 18.06 14.22 3.11
CA ILE A 67 19.49 14.01 3.41
C ILE A 67 20.37 15.23 3.13
N SER A 68 19.78 16.33 2.65
CA SER A 68 20.49 17.58 2.35
C SER A 68 21.30 18.06 3.57
N PRO A 69 22.56 18.51 3.40
CA PRO A 69 23.23 18.86 2.15
C PRO A 69 23.98 17.69 1.46
N ARG A 70 23.85 16.45 1.97
CA ARG A 70 24.51 15.29 1.34
C ARG A 70 23.84 14.97 0.01
N LYS A 71 24.60 14.51 -0.97
CA LYS A 71 24.05 14.02 -2.23
C LYS A 71 23.51 12.60 -2.06
N ILE A 72 22.40 12.30 -2.73
CA ILE A 72 21.87 10.95 -2.81
C ILE A 72 22.87 10.04 -3.52
N SER A 73 23.06 8.83 -2.99
CA SER A 73 23.92 7.82 -3.63
C SER A 73 23.13 6.98 -4.63
N GLU A 74 23.85 6.36 -5.56
CA GLU A 74 23.29 5.38 -6.49
C GLU A 74 22.52 4.26 -5.75
N TYR A 75 23.10 3.72 -4.67
CA TYR A 75 22.47 2.68 -3.87
C TYR A 75 21.07 3.08 -3.36
N GLN A 76 20.91 4.34 -2.93
CA GLN A 76 19.63 4.84 -2.47
C GLN A 76 18.63 4.99 -3.61
N ILE A 77 19.09 5.36 -4.81
CA ILE A 77 18.24 5.41 -6.01
C ILE A 77 17.79 3.99 -6.41
N ILE A 78 18.71 3.02 -6.36
CA ILE A 78 18.40 1.61 -6.64
C ILE A 78 17.38 1.09 -5.63
N GLU A 79 17.54 1.37 -4.34
CA GLU A 79 16.59 0.94 -3.30
C GLU A 79 15.17 1.48 -3.58
N ILE A 80 15.04 2.76 -3.93
CA ILE A 80 13.76 3.36 -4.34
C ILE A 80 13.21 2.63 -5.56
N ALA A 81 14.03 2.47 -6.61
CA ALA A 81 13.62 1.83 -7.85
C ALA A 81 13.22 0.36 -7.67
N GLU A 82 13.82 -0.35 -6.73
CA GLU A 82 13.47 -1.74 -6.45
C GLU A 82 12.17 -1.89 -5.65
N ASN A 83 11.86 -0.93 -4.78
CA ASN A 83 10.73 -0.98 -3.87
C ASN A 83 9.46 -0.29 -4.39
N VAL A 84 9.56 0.62 -5.38
CA VAL A 84 8.42 1.44 -5.88
C VAL A 84 7.23 0.64 -6.44
N CYS A 85 7.43 -0.63 -6.81
CA CYS A 85 6.37 -1.55 -7.28
C CYS A 85 6.09 -2.71 -6.30
N ASN A 86 6.51 -2.62 -5.03
CA ASN A 86 6.35 -3.68 -4.05
C ASN A 86 5.39 -3.25 -2.94
N LEU A 87 4.15 -3.76 -2.95
CA LEU A 87 3.11 -3.37 -1.97
C LEU A 87 3.44 -3.71 -0.50
N LYS A 88 4.57 -4.36 -0.23
CA LYS A 88 5.10 -4.56 1.14
C LYS A 88 6.04 -3.44 1.59
N LYS A 89 6.24 -2.42 0.75
CA LYS A 89 7.21 -1.35 0.92
C LYS A 89 6.50 -0.01 0.76
N LYS A 90 6.90 0.97 1.57
CA LYS A 90 6.32 2.32 1.57
C LYS A 90 6.43 3.02 0.21
N GLU A 91 7.47 2.69 -0.55
CA GLU A 91 7.73 3.23 -1.88
C GLU A 91 6.61 2.86 -2.86
N ALA A 92 5.79 1.85 -2.56
CA ALA A 92 4.65 1.43 -3.38
C ALA A 92 3.29 1.89 -2.83
N ASP A 93 3.24 2.68 -1.76
CA ASP A 93 1.98 3.14 -1.15
C ASP A 93 1.13 3.96 -2.13
N TRP A 94 1.76 4.60 -3.13
CA TRP A 94 1.05 5.28 -4.20
C TRP A 94 0.08 4.38 -4.97
N ILE A 95 0.35 3.07 -5.07
CA ILE A 95 -0.54 2.10 -5.74
C ILE A 95 -1.84 1.94 -4.96
N LEU A 96 -1.82 2.10 -3.63
CA LEU A 96 -3.01 1.97 -2.78
C LEU A 96 -4.01 3.12 -2.97
N LYS A 97 -3.60 4.18 -3.67
CA LYS A 97 -4.44 5.32 -4.06
C LYS A 97 -4.91 5.23 -5.51
N ILE A 98 -4.52 4.19 -6.25
CA ILE A 98 -4.92 4.02 -7.65
C ILE A 98 -6.11 3.07 -7.73
N ASP A 99 -7.14 3.52 -8.43
CA ASP A 99 -8.30 2.72 -8.80
C ASP A 99 -8.36 2.52 -10.33
N ILE A 100 -8.84 1.37 -10.78
CA ILE A 100 -9.03 1.07 -12.21
C ILE A 100 -10.51 1.25 -12.53
N VAL A 101 -10.84 2.33 -13.23
CA VAL A 101 -12.23 2.63 -13.61
C VAL A 101 -12.49 2.34 -15.07
N GLU A 102 -13.68 1.84 -15.37
CA GLU A 102 -14.19 1.71 -16.73
C GLU A 102 -14.72 3.07 -17.21
N GLN A 103 -14.21 3.56 -18.33
CA GLN A 103 -14.72 4.74 -19.02
C GLN A 103 -15.05 4.38 -20.47
N GLY A 104 -16.30 3.98 -20.70
CA GLY A 104 -16.74 3.45 -21.98
C GLY A 104 -16.07 2.11 -22.26
N ASP A 105 -15.31 2.04 -23.35
CA ASP A 105 -14.57 0.86 -23.80
C ASP A 105 -13.11 0.81 -23.30
N LYS A 106 -12.73 1.70 -22.37
CA LYS A 106 -11.33 1.87 -21.92
C LYS A 106 -11.22 1.74 -20.40
N LEU A 107 -10.09 1.19 -19.96
CA LEU A 107 -9.66 1.22 -18.55
C LEU A 107 -8.82 2.48 -18.28
N LYS A 108 -9.11 3.17 -17.19
CA LYS A 108 -8.33 4.33 -16.73
C LYS A 108 -7.89 4.18 -15.29
N LEU A 109 -6.71 4.71 -14.98
CA LEU A 109 -6.23 4.86 -13.61
C LEU A 109 -6.73 6.19 -13.06
N VAL A 110 -7.47 6.13 -11.95
CA VAL A 110 -7.91 7.31 -11.20
C VAL A 110 -7.25 7.30 -9.83
N GLU A 111 -6.73 8.46 -9.45
CA GLU A 111 -6.16 8.66 -8.12
C GLU A 111 -7.28 9.03 -7.14
N GLN A 112 -7.33 8.34 -6.01
CA GLN A 112 -8.29 8.52 -4.95
C GLN A 112 -7.68 9.37 -3.83
N ASP A 113 -8.51 10.13 -3.12
CA ASP A 113 -8.07 11.02 -2.03
C ASP A 113 -7.56 10.27 -0.80
N SER A 114 -7.96 9.00 -0.64
CA SER A 114 -7.60 8.14 0.50
C SER A 114 -7.12 6.77 0.05
N GLU A 115 -6.23 6.16 0.85
CA GLU A 115 -5.76 4.79 0.63
C GLU A 115 -6.89 3.78 0.85
N GLY A 116 -7.07 2.87 -0.11
CA GLY A 116 -8.04 1.79 -0.04
C GLY A 116 -7.46 0.48 0.51
N GLN A 117 -8.35 -0.49 0.81
CA GLN A 117 -7.91 -1.88 1.02
C GLN A 117 -7.48 -2.48 -0.31
N CYS A 118 -6.24 -2.97 -0.39
CA CYS A 118 -5.72 -3.58 -1.59
C CYS A 118 -6.46 -4.89 -1.95
N ASN A 119 -7.09 -4.90 -3.12
CA ASN A 119 -7.87 -5.99 -3.73
C ASN A 119 -7.22 -6.47 -5.07
N SER A 120 -8.01 -6.85 -6.08
CA SER A 120 -7.48 -7.21 -7.40
C SER A 120 -6.92 -6.01 -8.19
N GLU A 121 -7.46 -4.80 -8.04
CA GLU A 121 -7.06 -3.61 -8.80
C GLU A 121 -5.63 -3.18 -8.46
N CYS A 122 -5.32 -2.97 -7.18
CA CYS A 122 -3.95 -2.69 -6.73
C CYS A 122 -2.97 -3.80 -7.16
N LYS A 123 -3.42 -5.07 -7.22
CA LYS A 123 -2.59 -6.21 -7.63
C LYS A 123 -2.34 -6.23 -9.12
N THR A 124 -3.33 -5.84 -9.91
CA THR A 124 -3.18 -5.60 -11.35
C THR A 124 -2.19 -4.45 -11.61
N VAL A 125 -2.30 -3.34 -10.87
CA VAL A 125 -1.36 -2.21 -10.97
C VAL A 125 0.05 -2.61 -10.52
N GLU A 126 0.19 -3.30 -9.38
CA GLU A 126 1.47 -3.85 -8.89
C GLU A 126 2.12 -4.73 -9.96
N ARG A 127 1.34 -5.63 -10.55
CA ARG A 127 1.84 -6.53 -11.59
C ARG A 127 2.27 -5.78 -12.85
N ALA A 128 1.46 -4.85 -13.34
CA ALA A 128 1.80 -4.01 -14.48
C ALA A 128 3.05 -3.15 -14.19
N CYS A 129 3.18 -2.61 -12.98
CA CYS A 129 4.32 -1.83 -12.53
C CYS A 129 5.60 -2.67 -12.58
N GLN A 130 5.55 -3.90 -12.06
CA GLN A 130 6.68 -4.82 -12.11
C GLN A 130 7.10 -5.15 -13.55
N GLU A 131 6.15 -5.34 -14.46
CA GLU A 131 6.43 -5.60 -15.88
C GLU A 131 7.08 -4.40 -16.58
N VAL A 132 6.64 -3.17 -16.28
CA VAL A 132 7.26 -1.94 -16.80
C VAL A 132 8.63 -1.70 -16.17
N ARG A 133 8.77 -1.87 -14.86
CA ARG A 133 10.01 -1.68 -14.12
C ARG A 133 11.13 -2.58 -14.63
N LEU A 134 10.82 -3.82 -15.04
CA LEU A 134 11.81 -4.70 -15.66
C LEU A 134 12.42 -4.09 -16.93
N VAL A 135 11.64 -3.31 -17.70
CA VAL A 135 12.14 -2.55 -18.86
C VAL A 135 12.95 -1.33 -18.40
N GLN A 136 12.49 -0.61 -17.37
CA GLN A 136 13.15 0.59 -16.85
C GLN A 136 14.48 0.30 -16.13
N LYS A 137 14.61 -0.85 -15.44
CA LYS A 137 15.85 -1.24 -14.73
C LYS A 137 17.03 -1.35 -15.70
N ILE A 138 16.80 -1.78 -16.93
CA ILE A 138 17.80 -1.82 -18.01
C ILE A 138 18.29 -0.39 -18.35
N LEU A 139 17.40 0.60 -18.33
CA LEU A 139 17.73 2.00 -18.65
C LEU A 139 18.43 2.73 -17.51
N LEU A 140 18.08 2.44 -16.26
CA LEU A 140 18.73 3.02 -15.08
C LEU A 140 20.18 2.57 -14.95
N SER A 141 20.51 1.30 -15.28
CA SER A 141 21.91 0.86 -15.32
C SER A 141 22.73 1.58 -16.39
N THR A 142 22.14 1.93 -17.53
CA THR A 142 22.87 2.62 -18.63
C THR A 142 22.99 4.14 -18.45
N ALA A 143 22.28 4.72 -17.49
CA ALA A 143 22.30 6.17 -17.24
C ALA A 143 23.26 6.58 -16.09
N ILE A 144 23.84 5.60 -15.41
CA ILE A 144 24.73 5.79 -14.26
C ILE A 144 26.19 5.45 -14.64
N ASP A 145 26.41 4.76 -15.77
CA ASP A 145 27.70 4.61 -16.45
C ASP A 145 27.97 5.79 -17.41
#